data_AF-A0A9D7FS32-F1
#
_entry.id   AF-A0A9D7FS32-F1
#
_cell.length_a   1.000
_cell.length_b   1.000
_cell.length_c   1.000
_cell.angle_alpha   90.00
_cell.angle_beta   90.00
_cell.angle_gamma   90.00
#
_symmetry.space_group_name_H-M   'P 1'
#
loop_
_entity.id
_entity.type
_entity.pdbx_description
1 polymer ?
#
loop_
_entity_poly.entity_id
_entity_poly.type
_entity_poly.pdbx_seq_one_letter_code
_entity_poly.pdbx_strand_id
1 'polypeptide(L)'
;MTVNENTIFVADGEGGLSILGVMDVKPPSVFITNPVFVGSGTTGARTVTSPTINLGGGSTDNRGVTRVTWLNDRGDEGEASGKEDWTANGIGLSVGQNSLRVFAEDAAGNIGSVTLVVTLLGPTPTPTVTCVPVGPVTAVAKIFPNPAVAGQTVTLDATESSGPITLHYRWSQSSGEPMVALNSDLTHSCSFDAPTVEEETILGFTLLVTSDSSCASVSSATDEVSVTILPFATPTPTWTETPIPTETETVTDTATPTESATPTPTGSDTPTPTKTPTETVSPTPTVTVSPTPSETDTGTATPTSTGTPTDTVTETPTETEAQPTPTPTMDYDFNPDGQIDVRDLLMVMEKIDDGKLSVGSLIDFARFWGVGSESGKTTQY
;
A
#
# COMPACT_ATOMS: atom_id res chain seq x y z
N MET A 1 85.62 -25.27 10.85
CA MET A 1 84.34 -24.57 10.66
C MET A 1 83.29 -25.36 11.42
N THR A 2 82.64 -24.73 12.39
CA THR A 2 81.50 -25.34 13.10
C THR A 2 80.32 -24.40 12.92
N VAL A 3 79.16 -24.97 12.58
CA VAL A 3 77.90 -24.23 12.48
C VAL A 3 77.07 -24.63 13.68
N ASN A 4 76.71 -23.67 14.53
CA ASN A 4 75.52 -23.81 15.36
C ASN A 4 74.36 -23.06 14.66
N GLU A 5 73.14 -23.26 15.14
CA GLU A 5 71.90 -22.85 14.47
C GLU A 5 71.83 -21.37 14.06
N ASN A 6 72.67 -20.50 14.65
CA ASN A 6 72.68 -19.08 14.32
C ASN A 6 74.08 -18.44 14.13
N THR A 7 75.17 -19.22 14.14
CA THR A 7 76.56 -18.73 14.05
C THR A 7 77.47 -19.68 13.28
N ILE A 8 78.22 -19.12 12.32
CA ILE A 8 79.35 -19.79 11.68
C ILE A 8 80.63 -19.37 12.43
N PHE A 9 81.31 -20.36 13.01
CA PHE A 9 82.64 -20.18 13.60
C PHE A 9 83.72 -20.55 12.57
N VAL A 10 84.47 -19.54 12.15
CA VAL A 10 85.66 -19.70 11.31
C VAL A 10 86.89 -19.46 12.18
N ALA A 11 87.73 -20.48 12.31
CA ALA A 11 89.07 -20.32 12.85
C ALA A 11 90.02 -19.95 11.70
N ASP A 12 90.82 -18.90 11.86
CA ASP A 12 91.92 -18.60 10.95
C ASP A 12 93.18 -19.41 11.27
N GLY A 13 94.22 -19.27 10.43
CA GLY A 13 95.48 -19.99 10.57
C GLY A 13 96.37 -19.53 11.74
N GLU A 14 96.02 -18.44 12.44
CA GLU A 14 96.75 -17.91 13.59
C GLU A 14 96.02 -18.14 14.92
N GLY A 15 94.85 -18.79 14.89
CA GLY A 15 94.04 -19.11 16.06
C GLY A 15 92.99 -18.07 16.42
N GLY A 16 92.75 -17.07 15.56
CA GLY A 16 91.64 -16.14 15.69
C GLY A 16 90.29 -16.81 15.41
N LEU A 17 89.28 -16.47 16.21
CA LEU A 17 87.89 -16.89 16.02
C LEU A 17 87.09 -15.77 15.38
N SER A 18 86.78 -15.91 14.10
CA SER A 18 85.82 -15.07 13.40
C SER A 18 84.41 -15.63 13.57
N ILE A 19 83.52 -14.80 14.11
CA ILE A 19 82.10 -15.08 14.32
C ILE A 19 81.33 -14.41 13.17
N LEU A 20 80.76 -15.21 12.26
CA LEU A 20 79.84 -14.72 11.24
C LEU A 20 78.42 -15.14 11.63
N GLY A 21 77.63 -14.19 12.11
CA GLY A 21 76.21 -14.41 12.41
C GLY A 21 75.40 -14.56 11.12
N VAL A 22 74.45 -15.50 11.08
CA VAL A 22 73.55 -15.62 9.93
C VAL A 22 72.48 -14.54 9.97
N MET A 23 72.50 -13.65 8.97
CA MET A 23 71.48 -12.61 8.75
C MET A 23 70.08 -13.24 8.67
N ASP A 24 69.06 -12.57 9.19
CA ASP A 24 67.69 -13.03 8.95
C ASP A 24 67.24 -12.60 7.56
N VAL A 25 66.54 -13.51 6.89
CA VAL A 25 66.05 -13.33 5.51
C VAL A 25 64.60 -13.77 5.37
N LYS A 26 63.96 -14.23 6.45
CA LYS A 26 62.56 -14.65 6.43
C LYS A 26 61.69 -13.47 6.84
N PRO A 27 60.69 -13.07 6.04
CA PRO A 27 59.75 -12.01 6.43
C PRO A 27 58.74 -12.50 7.48
N PRO A 28 58.28 -11.60 8.35
CA PRO A 28 57.14 -11.85 9.21
C PRO A 28 55.89 -12.31 8.47
N SER A 29 55.05 -13.08 9.15
CA SER A 29 53.66 -13.33 8.75
C SER A 29 52.74 -12.42 9.54
N VAL A 30 51.90 -11.64 8.86
CA VAL A 30 50.90 -10.72 9.44
C VAL A 30 49.51 -11.01 8.87
N PHE A 31 48.50 -11.09 9.73
CA PHE A 31 47.12 -11.43 9.36
C PHE A 31 46.13 -10.56 10.11
N ILE A 32 44.98 -10.30 9.49
CA ILE A 32 43.87 -9.54 10.07
C ILE A 32 42.88 -10.53 10.69
N THR A 33 42.29 -10.21 11.85
CA THR A 33 41.22 -10.97 12.49
C THR A 33 39.93 -10.16 12.64
N ASN A 34 40.04 -8.83 12.80
CA ASN A 34 38.93 -7.89 12.86
C ASN A 34 39.11 -6.82 11.77
N PRO A 35 38.09 -6.50 10.95
CA PRO A 35 36.68 -6.91 11.02
C PRO A 35 36.35 -8.26 10.33
N VAL A 36 37.34 -8.87 9.67
CA VAL A 36 37.23 -10.15 8.97
C VAL A 36 38.60 -10.81 8.95
N PHE A 37 38.65 -12.15 8.97
CA PHE A 37 39.92 -12.85 8.87
C PHE A 37 40.54 -12.68 7.48
N VAL A 38 41.82 -12.29 7.41
CA VAL A 38 42.60 -12.22 6.18
C VAL A 38 44.01 -12.75 6.44
N GLY A 39 44.39 -13.83 5.76
CA GLY A 39 45.69 -14.47 5.93
C GLY A 39 46.86 -13.66 5.35
N SER A 40 48.08 -13.95 5.79
CA SER A 40 49.27 -13.22 5.33
C SER A 40 49.54 -13.41 3.84
N GLY A 41 49.99 -12.34 3.18
CA GLY A 41 50.18 -12.31 1.73
C GLY A 41 48.89 -12.28 0.90
N THR A 42 47.70 -12.35 1.53
CA THR A 42 46.41 -12.40 0.83
C THR A 42 45.67 -11.05 0.85
N THR A 43 44.56 -11.00 0.11
CA THR A 43 43.65 -9.85 0.07
C THR A 43 42.25 -10.29 0.45
N GLY A 44 41.67 -9.69 1.50
CA GLY A 44 40.27 -9.86 1.88
C GLY A 44 39.41 -8.68 1.43
N ALA A 45 38.09 -8.81 1.59
CA ALA A 45 37.14 -7.74 1.29
C ALA A 45 36.10 -7.58 2.40
N ARG A 46 35.63 -6.34 2.63
CA ARG A 46 34.56 -6.02 3.57
C ARG A 46 33.73 -4.83 3.07
N THR A 47 32.41 -4.88 3.27
CA THR A 47 31.53 -3.71 3.08
C THR A 47 31.14 -3.12 4.43
N VAL A 48 31.11 -1.79 4.52
CA VAL A 48 30.74 -1.04 5.73
C VAL A 48 29.90 0.20 5.39
N THR A 49 29.21 0.73 6.39
CA THR A 49 28.44 1.99 6.34
C THR A 49 29.00 3.09 7.26
N SER A 50 30.00 2.75 8.08
CA SER A 50 30.71 3.71 8.95
C SER A 50 31.88 4.35 8.19
N PRO A 51 32.08 5.68 8.28
CA PRO A 51 33.21 6.38 7.65
C PRO A 51 34.56 6.12 8.32
N THR A 52 34.59 5.31 9.37
CA THR A 52 35.82 4.84 10.02
C THR A 52 35.76 3.33 10.27
N ILE A 53 36.93 2.70 10.32
CA ILE A 53 37.07 1.28 10.64
C ILE A 53 38.21 1.02 11.63
N ASN A 54 38.04 -0.01 12.45
CA ASN A 54 39.09 -0.53 13.33
C ASN A 54 39.60 -1.84 12.71
N LEU A 55 40.93 -1.99 12.65
CA LEU A 55 41.59 -3.25 12.34
C LEU A 55 42.18 -3.86 13.61
N GLY A 56 42.13 -5.18 13.69
CA GLY A 56 42.87 -5.96 14.67
C GLY A 56 43.39 -7.23 14.02
N GLY A 57 44.49 -7.77 14.51
CA GLY A 57 45.12 -8.94 13.93
C GLY A 57 46.34 -9.40 14.71
N GLY A 58 47.06 -10.35 14.14
CA GLY A 58 48.30 -10.85 14.72
C GLY A 58 49.47 -10.81 13.75
N SER A 59 50.69 -10.94 14.28
CA SER A 59 51.89 -11.16 13.48
C SER A 59 52.90 -12.06 14.20
N THR A 60 53.71 -12.79 13.42
CA THR A 60 54.69 -13.77 13.92
C THR A 60 55.92 -13.81 13.03
N ASP A 61 57.07 -14.12 13.61
CA ASP A 61 58.33 -14.31 12.88
C ASP A 61 59.29 -15.26 13.64
N ASN A 62 60.33 -15.80 12.99
CA ASN A 62 61.35 -16.66 13.63
C ASN A 62 62.35 -15.94 14.53
N ARG A 63 62.55 -14.63 14.38
CA ARG A 63 63.34 -13.79 15.31
C ARG A 63 62.54 -12.64 15.91
N GLY A 64 61.29 -12.48 15.48
CA GLY A 64 60.29 -11.64 16.14
C GLY A 64 60.02 -10.33 15.40
N VAL A 65 58.79 -9.85 15.52
CA VAL A 65 58.32 -8.63 14.85
C VAL A 65 58.69 -7.41 15.68
N THR A 66 59.32 -6.42 15.06
CA THR A 66 59.73 -5.17 15.70
C THR A 66 58.69 -4.07 15.58
N ARG A 67 57.95 -4.03 14.46
CA ARG A 67 57.00 -2.97 14.10
C ARG A 67 55.85 -3.52 13.25
N VAL A 68 54.64 -2.97 13.45
CA VAL A 68 53.48 -3.18 12.57
C VAL A 68 52.92 -1.82 12.15
N THR A 69 52.79 -1.58 10.85
CA THR A 69 52.26 -0.33 10.27
C THR A 69 51.10 -0.61 9.32
N TRP A 70 50.32 0.41 9.01
CA TRP A 70 49.21 0.32 8.07
C TRP A 70 49.13 1.58 7.20
N LEU A 71 48.61 1.42 5.99
CA LEU A 71 48.24 2.51 5.09
C LEU A 71 46.85 2.25 4.48
N ASN A 72 46.18 3.32 4.08
CA ASN A 72 44.99 3.33 3.25
C ASN A 72 45.36 4.02 1.91
N ASP A 73 44.94 3.47 0.77
CA ASP A 73 45.18 4.08 -0.55
C ASP A 73 44.53 5.48 -0.72
N ARG A 74 43.66 5.87 0.22
CA ARG A 74 43.04 7.20 0.31
C ARG A 74 43.84 8.24 1.12
N GLY A 75 44.99 7.87 1.68
CA GLY A 75 45.97 8.81 2.24
C GLY A 75 46.17 8.76 3.76
N ASP A 76 45.33 8.04 4.50
CA ASP A 76 45.57 7.77 5.93
C ASP A 76 46.64 6.69 6.11
N GLU A 77 47.56 6.87 7.05
CA GLU A 77 48.57 5.88 7.42
C GLU A 77 48.92 5.98 8.92
N GLY A 78 49.54 4.94 9.47
CA GLY A 78 49.98 4.94 10.86
C GLY A 78 50.70 3.68 11.33
N GLU A 79 51.12 3.71 12.60
CA GLU A 79 51.67 2.55 13.31
C GLU A 79 50.56 1.89 14.14
N ALA A 80 50.56 0.56 14.21
CA ALA A 80 49.60 -0.18 15.00
C ALA A 80 50.03 -0.24 16.49
N SER A 81 49.06 -0.28 17.39
CA SER A 81 49.30 -0.55 18.80
C SER A 81 49.45 -2.04 19.03
N GLY A 82 50.69 -2.49 19.30
CA GLY A 82 51.04 -3.90 19.49
C GLY A 82 51.90 -4.47 18.35
N LYS A 83 52.25 -5.76 18.44
CA LYS A 83 53.14 -6.44 17.48
C LYS A 83 52.64 -7.86 17.21
N GLU A 84 52.76 -8.74 18.21
CA GLU A 84 52.27 -10.12 18.14
C GLU A 84 50.75 -10.14 18.03
N ASP A 85 50.07 -9.48 18.97
CA ASP A 85 48.69 -8.98 18.82
C ASP A 85 48.77 -7.48 18.54
N TRP A 86 48.07 -6.99 17.51
CA TRP A 86 48.11 -5.59 17.10
C TRP A 86 46.71 -5.02 16.78
N THR A 87 46.55 -3.72 16.98
CA THR A 87 45.31 -2.98 16.69
C THR A 87 45.58 -1.62 16.03
N ALA A 88 44.69 -1.21 15.13
CA ALA A 88 44.70 0.11 14.50
C ALA A 88 43.26 0.64 14.45
N ASN A 89 42.97 1.69 15.22
CA ASN A 89 41.60 2.16 15.45
C ASN A 89 41.34 3.50 14.75
N GLY A 90 40.11 3.70 14.28
CA GLY A 90 39.66 4.97 13.72
C GLY A 90 40.22 5.31 12.34
N ILE A 91 40.64 4.33 11.55
CA ILE A 91 41.15 4.54 10.19
C ILE A 91 40.02 5.15 9.34
N GLY A 92 40.27 6.30 8.72
CA GLY A 92 39.29 7.01 7.90
C GLY A 92 39.05 6.33 6.56
N LEU A 93 37.81 6.42 6.08
CA LEU A 93 37.36 5.84 4.81
C LEU A 93 36.70 6.91 3.93
N SER A 94 37.03 6.90 2.65
CA SER A 94 36.29 7.62 1.62
C SER A 94 35.15 6.76 1.08
N VAL A 95 34.06 7.37 0.60
CA VAL A 95 32.95 6.64 -0.06
C VAL A 95 33.48 5.86 -1.27
N GLY A 96 33.04 4.61 -1.41
CA GLY A 96 33.57 3.66 -2.38
C GLY A 96 34.69 2.78 -1.79
N GLN A 97 35.58 2.31 -2.65
CA GLN A 97 36.62 1.34 -2.29
C GLN A 97 37.84 2.01 -1.65
N ASN A 98 38.27 1.48 -0.51
CA ASN A 98 39.49 1.82 0.22
C ASN A 98 40.35 0.55 0.28
N SER A 99 41.65 0.63 0.02
CA SER A 99 42.58 -0.50 0.07
C SER A 99 43.52 -0.34 1.25
N LEU A 100 43.16 -0.93 2.39
CA LEU A 100 43.96 -0.88 3.61
C LEU A 100 45.02 -1.98 3.54
N ARG A 101 46.30 -1.63 3.67
CA ARG A 101 47.41 -2.60 3.71
C ARG A 101 48.16 -2.49 5.02
N VAL A 102 48.34 -3.63 5.69
CA VAL A 102 49.10 -3.75 6.94
C VAL A 102 50.42 -4.43 6.64
N PHE A 103 51.49 -3.98 7.28
CA PHE A 103 52.84 -4.50 7.17
C PHE A 103 53.38 -4.89 8.54
N ALA A 104 54.17 -5.95 8.60
CA ALA A 104 54.95 -6.32 9.78
C ALA A 104 56.42 -6.45 9.40
N GLU A 105 57.31 -5.91 10.23
CA GLU A 105 58.75 -5.81 9.98
C GLU A 105 59.52 -6.45 11.13
N ASP A 106 60.60 -7.18 10.84
CA ASP A 106 61.48 -7.80 11.83
C ASP A 106 62.64 -6.86 12.24
N ALA A 107 63.70 -7.39 12.86
CA ALA A 107 64.90 -6.62 13.22
C ALA A 107 65.96 -6.54 12.10
N ALA A 108 65.79 -7.31 11.02
CA ALA A 108 66.67 -7.33 9.85
C ALA A 108 66.15 -6.48 8.68
N GLY A 109 64.91 -6.00 8.75
CA GLY A 109 64.22 -5.23 7.71
C GLY A 109 63.42 -6.09 6.73
N ASN A 110 63.16 -7.36 7.04
CA ASN A 110 62.27 -8.21 6.25
C ASN A 110 60.81 -7.83 6.53
N ILE A 111 59.98 -7.75 5.49
CA ILE A 111 58.61 -7.21 5.58
C ILE A 111 57.59 -8.25 5.09
N GLY A 112 56.63 -8.58 5.95
CA GLY A 112 55.37 -9.25 5.60
C GLY A 112 54.24 -8.24 5.36
N SER A 113 53.21 -8.61 4.60
CA SER A 113 52.03 -7.75 4.43
C SER A 113 50.72 -8.51 4.22
N VAL A 114 49.60 -7.82 4.44
CA VAL A 114 48.23 -8.29 4.21
C VAL A 114 47.34 -7.10 3.79
N THR A 115 46.36 -7.33 2.92
CA THR A 115 45.47 -6.25 2.41
C THR A 115 44.00 -6.54 2.73
N LEU A 116 43.25 -5.53 3.16
CA LEU A 116 41.79 -5.56 3.28
C LEU A 116 41.19 -4.45 2.40
N VAL A 117 40.37 -4.86 1.44
CA VAL A 117 39.59 -3.94 0.61
C VAL A 117 38.28 -3.61 1.32
N VAL A 118 38.12 -2.37 1.76
CA VAL A 118 36.93 -1.88 2.47
C VAL A 118 36.09 -1.00 1.54
N THR A 119 34.87 -1.44 1.23
CA THR A 119 33.89 -0.63 0.49
C THR A 119 32.99 0.11 1.48
N LEU A 120 33.16 1.43 1.58
CA LEU A 120 32.22 2.30 2.28
C LEU A 120 31.04 2.61 1.35
N LEU A 121 29.85 2.17 1.73
CA LEU A 121 28.63 2.58 1.04
C LEU A 121 28.38 4.07 1.27
N GLY A 122 28.06 4.79 0.20
CA GLY A 122 27.53 6.15 0.31
C GLY A 122 26.15 6.16 0.95
N PRO A 123 25.60 7.33 1.31
CA PRO A 123 24.21 7.43 1.73
C PRO A 123 23.30 6.87 0.65
N THR A 124 22.41 5.94 1.01
CA THR A 124 21.35 5.47 0.11
C THR A 124 20.58 6.68 -0.43
N PRO A 125 20.42 6.85 -1.75
CA PRO A 125 19.64 7.96 -2.27
C PRO A 125 18.19 7.83 -1.77
N THR A 126 17.74 8.80 -0.99
CA THR A 126 16.33 8.90 -0.61
C THR A 126 15.50 8.94 -1.89
N PRO A 127 14.49 8.08 -2.07
CA PRO A 127 13.66 8.12 -3.27
C PRO A 127 12.92 9.45 -3.32
N THR A 128 13.35 10.33 -4.22
CA THR A 128 12.67 11.60 -4.49
C THR A 128 11.39 11.30 -5.27
N VAL A 129 10.26 11.33 -4.58
CA VAL A 129 8.94 11.30 -5.22
C VAL A 129 8.77 12.59 -6.02
N THR A 130 9.12 12.54 -7.30
CA THR A 130 8.88 13.65 -8.23
C THR A 130 7.39 13.72 -8.52
N CYS A 131 6.67 14.54 -7.76
CA CYS A 131 5.30 14.90 -8.09
C CYS A 131 5.29 15.61 -9.45
N VAL A 132 4.73 14.96 -10.47
CA VAL A 132 4.43 15.62 -11.73
C VAL A 132 3.22 16.54 -11.48
N PRO A 133 3.31 17.85 -11.75
CA PRO A 133 2.17 18.74 -11.57
C PRO A 133 1.01 18.29 -12.47
N VAL A 134 -0.05 17.85 -11.81
CA VAL A 134 -1.32 17.44 -12.41
C VAL A 134 -1.95 18.67 -13.06
N GLY A 135 -2.32 18.58 -14.34
CA GLY A 135 -2.88 19.71 -15.11
C GLY A 135 -4.17 20.29 -14.50
N PRO A 136 -4.58 21.50 -14.93
CA PRO A 136 -5.81 22.11 -14.44
C PRO A 136 -7.02 21.23 -14.77
N VAL A 137 -7.95 21.12 -13.83
CA VAL A 137 -9.29 20.58 -14.08
C VAL A 137 -10.17 21.70 -14.64
N THR A 138 -11.10 21.34 -15.51
CA THR A 138 -12.13 22.22 -16.05
C THR A 138 -13.49 21.59 -15.77
N ALA A 139 -14.39 22.37 -15.18
CA ALA A 139 -15.79 22.02 -15.05
C ALA A 139 -16.56 22.69 -16.19
N VAL A 140 -17.47 21.95 -16.80
CA VAL A 140 -18.41 22.45 -17.80
C VAL A 140 -19.77 21.87 -17.44
N ALA A 141 -20.71 22.72 -17.05
CA ALA A 141 -22.06 22.37 -16.67
C ALA A 141 -23.05 22.73 -17.78
N LYS A 142 -23.95 21.81 -18.11
CA LYS A 142 -25.06 22.01 -19.04
C LYS A 142 -26.36 21.52 -18.42
N ILE A 143 -27.47 22.08 -18.90
CA ILE A 143 -28.80 21.79 -18.38
C ILE A 143 -29.82 21.69 -19.50
N PHE A 144 -30.62 20.63 -19.52
CA PHE A 144 -31.64 20.40 -20.55
C PHE A 144 -32.83 19.56 -20.01
N PRO A 145 -34.08 19.92 -20.33
CA PRO A 145 -34.50 21.11 -21.06
C PRO A 145 -34.38 22.39 -20.21
N ASN A 146 -34.30 23.54 -20.87
CA ASN A 146 -34.34 24.86 -20.24
C ASN A 146 -35.01 25.87 -21.20
N PRO A 147 -36.19 26.42 -20.87
CA PRO A 147 -37.00 26.14 -19.68
C PRO A 147 -37.52 24.70 -19.64
N ALA A 148 -37.85 24.22 -18.45
CA ALA A 148 -38.55 22.96 -18.21
C ALA A 148 -39.96 23.21 -17.69
N VAL A 149 -40.90 22.29 -17.90
CA VAL A 149 -42.25 22.36 -17.32
C VAL A 149 -42.32 21.43 -16.10
N ALA A 150 -43.07 21.82 -15.07
CA ALA A 150 -43.37 20.96 -13.92
C ALA A 150 -43.73 19.52 -14.33
N GLY A 151 -43.07 18.54 -13.71
CA GLY A 151 -43.19 17.11 -14.02
C GLY A 151 -42.28 16.59 -15.15
N GLN A 152 -41.49 17.43 -15.83
CA GLN A 152 -40.47 16.97 -16.77
C GLN A 152 -39.16 16.62 -16.04
N THR A 153 -38.50 15.53 -16.44
CA THR A 153 -37.13 15.23 -16.00
C THR A 153 -36.14 16.20 -16.66
N VAL A 154 -35.34 16.89 -15.84
CA VAL A 154 -34.24 17.78 -16.24
C VAL A 154 -32.92 17.04 -16.03
N THR A 155 -32.03 17.12 -17.03
CA THR A 155 -30.69 16.54 -17.00
C THR A 155 -29.64 17.63 -16.76
N LEU A 156 -28.71 17.35 -15.85
CA LEU A 156 -27.51 18.10 -15.54
C LEU A 156 -26.31 17.34 -16.12
N ASP A 157 -25.77 17.86 -17.21
CA ASP A 157 -24.73 17.23 -18.02
C ASP A 157 -23.36 17.88 -17.78
N ALA A 158 -22.36 17.07 -17.43
CA ALA A 158 -20.98 17.48 -17.20
C ALA A 158 -19.98 16.80 -18.15
N THR A 159 -20.44 16.18 -19.25
CA THR A 159 -19.61 15.39 -20.17
C THR A 159 -18.49 16.17 -20.87
N GLU A 160 -18.59 17.50 -20.96
CA GLU A 160 -17.53 18.36 -21.50
C GLU A 160 -16.51 18.82 -20.44
N SER A 161 -16.68 18.44 -19.17
CA SER A 161 -15.66 18.66 -18.14
C SER A 161 -14.42 17.81 -18.44
N SER A 162 -13.23 18.42 -18.34
CA SER A 162 -11.97 17.77 -18.71
C SER A 162 -10.89 17.95 -17.65
N GLY A 163 -9.96 17.01 -17.60
CA GLY A 163 -8.80 17.07 -16.72
C GLY A 163 -7.78 15.96 -17.02
N PRO A 164 -6.67 15.93 -16.29
CA PRO A 164 -5.49 15.14 -16.63
C PRO A 164 -5.58 13.64 -16.31
N ILE A 165 -6.41 13.24 -15.34
CA ILE A 165 -6.69 11.84 -14.95
C ILE A 165 -8.17 11.68 -14.57
N THR A 166 -8.56 10.54 -13.99
CA THR A 166 -9.93 10.23 -13.55
C THR A 166 -10.61 11.41 -12.84
N LEU A 167 -11.81 11.75 -13.32
CA LEU A 167 -12.64 12.83 -12.79
C LEU A 167 -13.72 12.26 -11.88
N HIS A 168 -13.96 12.96 -10.78
CA HIS A 168 -15.07 12.78 -9.87
C HIS A 168 -15.97 14.01 -9.94
N TYR A 169 -17.28 13.78 -9.89
CA TYR A 169 -18.30 14.81 -10.08
C TYR A 169 -19.13 14.93 -8.81
N ARG A 170 -19.63 16.13 -8.52
CA ARG A 170 -20.63 16.39 -7.49
C ARG A 170 -21.55 17.52 -7.93
N TRP A 171 -22.83 17.24 -8.03
CA TRP A 171 -23.87 18.26 -8.26
C TRP A 171 -24.55 18.65 -6.94
N SER A 172 -24.92 19.92 -6.81
CA SER A 172 -25.75 20.40 -5.70
C SER A 172 -26.61 21.57 -6.15
N GLN A 173 -27.87 21.61 -5.72
CA GLN A 173 -28.70 22.81 -5.87
C GLN A 173 -28.13 23.93 -4.97
N SER A 174 -27.82 25.08 -5.58
CA SER A 174 -27.22 26.24 -4.91
C SER A 174 -28.22 27.37 -4.66
N SER A 175 -29.34 27.39 -5.40
CA SER A 175 -30.39 28.40 -5.22
C SER A 175 -31.76 27.95 -5.76
N GLY A 176 -32.80 28.72 -5.40
CA GLY A 176 -34.19 28.46 -5.73
C GLY A 176 -34.87 27.52 -4.72
N GLU A 177 -36.18 27.68 -4.58
CA GLU A 177 -37.06 26.75 -3.87
C GLU A 177 -38.11 26.22 -4.87
N PRO A 178 -38.61 24.97 -4.70
CA PRO A 178 -38.25 24.01 -3.66
C PRO A 178 -36.87 23.36 -3.91
N MET A 179 -36.36 22.68 -2.87
CA MET A 179 -35.23 21.76 -3.02
C MET A 179 -35.65 20.52 -3.82
N VAL A 180 -34.88 20.14 -4.84
CA VAL A 180 -35.13 18.95 -5.67
C VAL A 180 -34.23 17.78 -5.27
N ALA A 181 -34.74 16.55 -5.42
CA ALA A 181 -33.94 15.35 -5.27
C ALA A 181 -33.09 15.11 -6.53
N LEU A 182 -31.76 15.14 -6.39
CA LEU A 182 -30.83 14.85 -7.47
C LEU A 182 -30.59 13.33 -7.57
N ASN A 183 -30.81 12.78 -8.75
CA ASN A 183 -30.52 11.39 -9.11
C ASN A 183 -29.13 11.31 -9.75
N SER A 184 -28.25 10.47 -9.20
CA SER A 184 -26.86 10.28 -9.69
C SER A 184 -26.01 11.57 -9.66
N ASP A 185 -26.14 12.34 -8.58
CA ASP A 185 -25.42 13.58 -8.29
C ASP A 185 -23.89 13.47 -8.31
N LEU A 186 -23.35 12.26 -8.12
CA LEU A 186 -21.91 11.96 -8.18
C LEU A 186 -21.39 11.61 -9.59
N THR A 187 -22.19 11.80 -10.65
CA THR A 187 -21.85 11.38 -12.02
C THR A 187 -21.79 12.55 -13.00
N HIS A 188 -21.24 12.30 -14.20
CA HIS A 188 -21.22 13.26 -15.30
C HIS A 188 -22.61 13.52 -15.94
N SER A 189 -23.67 12.87 -15.46
CA SER A 189 -25.04 12.94 -15.99
C SER A 189 -26.05 12.75 -14.87
N CYS A 190 -26.27 13.79 -14.08
CA CYS A 190 -27.26 13.83 -13.01
C CYS A 190 -28.64 14.22 -13.57
N SER A 191 -29.74 13.89 -12.88
CA SER A 191 -31.07 14.37 -13.25
C SER A 191 -31.97 14.65 -12.05
N PHE A 192 -33.06 15.40 -12.25
CA PHE A 192 -34.14 15.59 -11.28
C PHE A 192 -35.47 15.77 -12.00
N ASP A 193 -36.58 15.53 -11.32
CA ASP A 193 -37.91 15.84 -11.86
C ASP A 193 -38.34 17.25 -11.46
N ALA A 194 -38.69 18.07 -12.45
CA ALA A 194 -39.08 19.46 -12.27
C ALA A 194 -40.26 19.57 -11.29
N PRO A 195 -40.13 20.35 -10.20
CA PRO A 195 -41.15 20.42 -9.17
C PRO A 195 -42.43 21.10 -9.68
N THR A 196 -43.56 20.79 -9.04
CA THR A 196 -44.78 21.58 -9.22
C THR A 196 -44.57 22.97 -8.62
N VAL A 197 -44.77 23.99 -9.43
CA VAL A 197 -44.67 25.42 -9.07
C VAL A 197 -45.96 26.13 -9.46
N GLU A 198 -46.34 27.17 -8.72
CA GLU A 198 -47.51 28.00 -9.04
C GLU A 198 -47.15 29.16 -10.00
N GLU A 199 -45.92 29.64 -9.94
CA GLU A 199 -45.36 30.70 -10.78
C GLU A 199 -44.01 30.28 -11.40
N GLU A 200 -43.51 31.04 -12.37
CA GLU A 200 -42.19 30.81 -12.97
C GLU A 200 -41.09 30.85 -11.90
N THR A 201 -40.32 29.77 -11.79
CA THR A 201 -39.37 29.55 -10.70
C THR A 201 -37.99 29.22 -11.25
N ILE A 202 -36.94 29.89 -10.78
CA ILE A 202 -35.56 29.63 -11.22
C ILE A 202 -34.85 28.78 -10.16
N LEU A 203 -34.32 27.62 -10.58
CA LEU A 203 -33.47 26.76 -9.75
C LEU A 203 -32.03 26.84 -10.25
N GLY A 204 -31.07 27.04 -9.34
CA GLY A 204 -29.64 27.10 -9.65
C GLY A 204 -28.88 25.90 -9.09
N PHE A 205 -27.89 25.42 -9.84
CA PHE A 205 -27.08 24.25 -9.52
C PHE A 205 -25.60 24.55 -9.72
N THR A 206 -24.78 24.06 -8.80
CA THR A 206 -23.31 24.10 -8.88
C THR A 206 -22.80 22.69 -9.15
N LEU A 207 -21.94 22.57 -10.16
CA LEU A 207 -21.10 21.42 -10.43
C LEU A 207 -19.74 21.62 -9.75
N LEU A 208 -19.25 20.60 -9.05
CA LEU A 208 -17.86 20.48 -8.62
C LEU A 208 -17.23 19.28 -9.33
N VAL A 209 -16.12 19.51 -10.03
CA VAL A 209 -15.29 18.47 -10.64
C VAL A 209 -13.96 18.44 -9.91
N THR A 210 -13.52 17.26 -9.49
CA THR A 210 -12.20 17.03 -8.91
C THR A 210 -11.49 15.91 -9.65
N SER A 211 -10.22 16.06 -10.01
CA SER A 211 -9.42 14.90 -10.43
C SER A 211 -8.85 14.19 -9.21
N ASP A 212 -8.56 12.90 -9.35
CA ASP A 212 -7.59 12.27 -8.45
C ASP A 212 -6.24 13.02 -8.49
N SER A 213 -5.37 12.73 -7.53
CA SER A 213 -3.99 13.20 -7.53
C SER A 213 -3.05 12.16 -6.95
N SER A 214 -1.95 11.87 -7.65
CA SER A 214 -0.81 11.08 -7.11
C SER A 214 0.02 11.86 -6.08
N CYS A 215 -0.45 13.03 -5.65
CA CYS A 215 0.18 13.96 -4.72
C CYS A 215 -0.90 14.51 -3.77
N ALA A 216 -0.51 15.16 -2.67
CA ALA A 216 -1.44 15.62 -1.64
C ALA A 216 -2.38 16.79 -2.04
N SER A 217 -2.26 17.31 -3.27
CA SER A 217 -3.07 18.41 -3.79
C SER A 217 -4.06 17.92 -4.86
N VAL A 218 -5.34 17.81 -4.48
CA VAL A 218 -6.45 17.55 -5.39
C VAL A 218 -6.67 18.78 -6.28
N SER A 219 -6.77 18.58 -7.60
CA SER A 219 -7.13 19.64 -8.55
C SER A 219 -8.65 19.71 -8.68
N SER A 220 -9.24 20.90 -8.59
CA SER A 220 -10.69 21.08 -8.60
C SER A 220 -11.12 22.31 -9.42
N ALA A 221 -12.29 22.20 -10.04
CA ALA A 221 -12.97 23.30 -10.70
C ALA A 221 -14.48 23.22 -10.42
N THR A 222 -15.15 24.37 -10.51
CA THR A 222 -16.61 24.49 -10.36
C THR A 222 -17.22 25.22 -11.53
N ASP A 223 -18.45 24.89 -11.87
CA ASP A 223 -19.27 25.62 -12.85
C ASP A 223 -20.73 25.68 -12.38
N GLU A 224 -21.51 26.63 -12.88
CA GLU A 224 -22.88 26.89 -12.42
C GLU A 224 -23.88 27.01 -13.57
N VAL A 225 -25.06 26.42 -13.40
CA VAL A 225 -26.18 26.49 -14.35
C VAL A 225 -27.49 26.75 -13.62
N SER A 226 -28.44 27.38 -14.31
CA SER A 226 -29.81 27.54 -13.82
C SER A 226 -30.83 27.10 -14.86
N VAL A 227 -31.99 26.66 -14.39
CA VAL A 227 -33.16 26.34 -15.23
C VAL A 227 -34.39 27.07 -14.73
N THR A 228 -35.15 27.60 -15.67
CA THR A 228 -36.48 28.14 -15.44
C THR A 228 -37.50 27.01 -15.48
N ILE A 229 -38.22 26.81 -14.37
CA ILE A 229 -39.34 25.89 -14.23
C ILE A 229 -40.64 26.66 -14.47
N LEU A 230 -41.43 26.19 -15.43
CA LEU A 230 -42.74 26.72 -15.77
C LEU A 230 -43.85 25.89 -15.09
N PRO A 231 -44.93 26.53 -14.59
CA PRO A 231 -46.08 25.83 -14.04
C PRO A 231 -46.75 24.94 -15.11
N PHE A 232 -47.34 23.83 -14.69
CA PHE A 232 -48.18 23.03 -15.59
C PHE A 232 -49.46 23.82 -15.92
N ALA A 233 -49.83 23.88 -17.19
CA ALA A 233 -51.01 24.61 -17.63
C ALA A 233 -52.31 23.91 -17.19
N THR A 234 -52.82 24.29 -16.01
CA THR A 234 -54.15 23.88 -15.54
C THR A 234 -55.22 24.33 -16.56
N PRO A 235 -56.11 23.46 -17.03
CA PRO A 235 -57.14 23.84 -17.98
C PRO A 235 -58.05 24.91 -17.34
N THR A 236 -58.15 26.07 -17.98
CA THR A 236 -59.07 27.13 -17.52
C THR A 236 -60.50 26.58 -17.49
N PRO A 237 -61.22 26.67 -16.37
CA PRO A 237 -62.58 26.16 -16.29
C PRO A 237 -63.45 26.90 -17.30
N THR A 238 -63.90 26.17 -18.34
CA THR A 238 -64.82 26.72 -19.32
C THR A 238 -66.20 26.75 -18.69
N TRP A 239 -66.59 27.91 -18.17
CA TRP A 239 -67.93 28.13 -17.64
C TRP A 239 -68.95 27.83 -18.74
N THR A 240 -69.63 26.69 -18.63
CA THR A 240 -70.74 26.35 -19.50
C THR A 240 -71.96 27.09 -18.94
N GLU A 241 -72.48 28.06 -19.69
CA GLU A 241 -73.68 28.79 -19.23
C GLU A 241 -74.84 27.81 -19.06
N THR A 242 -75.34 27.69 -17.83
CA THR A 242 -76.54 26.90 -17.53
C THR A 242 -77.72 27.50 -18.29
N PRO A 243 -78.41 26.75 -19.18
CA PRO A 243 -79.54 27.27 -19.92
C PRO A 243 -80.64 27.71 -18.95
N ILE A 244 -81.06 28.97 -19.08
CA ILE A 244 -82.14 29.55 -18.26
C ILE A 244 -83.42 28.74 -18.51
N PRO A 245 -84.08 28.20 -17.47
CA PRO A 245 -85.32 27.46 -17.66
C PRO A 245 -86.40 28.39 -18.22
N THR A 246 -86.95 28.04 -19.38
CA THR A 246 -88.11 28.72 -19.95
C THR A 246 -89.36 28.22 -19.22
N GLU A 247 -89.93 29.02 -18.32
CA GLU A 247 -91.19 28.67 -17.66
C GLU A 247 -92.28 28.44 -18.70
N THR A 248 -92.90 27.26 -18.65
CA THR A 248 -94.03 26.89 -19.49
C THR A 248 -95.26 26.85 -18.60
N GLU A 249 -96.13 27.86 -18.70
CA GLU A 249 -97.35 27.90 -17.89
C GLU A 249 -98.32 26.77 -18.26
N THR A 250 -98.51 25.83 -17.34
CA THR A 250 -99.57 24.80 -17.44
C THR A 250 -100.82 25.26 -16.70
N VAL A 251 -101.81 25.75 -17.45
CA VAL A 251 -103.15 26.03 -16.93
C VAL A 251 -103.80 24.72 -16.49
N THR A 252 -104.19 24.62 -15.22
CA THR A 252 -104.88 23.44 -14.66
C THR A 252 -106.27 23.86 -14.18
N ASP A 253 -107.31 23.25 -14.74
CA ASP A 253 -108.70 23.62 -14.43
C ASP A 253 -109.14 23.23 -13.02
N THR A 254 -110.06 24.04 -12.48
CA THR A 254 -110.51 24.03 -11.09
C THR A 254 -111.69 23.09 -10.86
N ALA A 255 -111.71 22.41 -9.70
CA ALA A 255 -112.92 21.87 -9.09
C ALA A 255 -113.06 22.39 -7.64
N THR A 256 -114.24 22.93 -7.32
CA THR A 256 -114.55 23.72 -6.11
C THR A 256 -115.22 22.85 -5.01
N PRO A 257 -115.58 23.36 -3.81
CA PRO A 257 -114.92 22.99 -2.56
C PRO A 257 -115.83 22.20 -1.58
N THR A 258 -115.35 21.91 -0.37
CA THR A 258 -116.21 21.66 0.80
C THR A 258 -115.55 22.17 2.07
N GLU A 259 -116.28 22.97 2.85
CA GLU A 259 -115.83 23.56 4.13
C GLU A 259 -115.94 22.55 5.30
N SER A 260 -115.17 22.75 6.39
CA SER A 260 -115.75 23.04 7.72
C SER A 260 -114.70 23.29 8.83
N ALA A 261 -115.09 24.10 9.83
CA ALA A 261 -114.59 24.19 11.21
C ALA A 261 -113.22 24.88 11.55
N THR A 262 -113.30 26.20 11.76
CA THR A 262 -112.54 27.04 12.74
C THR A 262 -113.27 26.95 14.11
N PRO A 263 -112.70 27.16 15.35
CA PRO A 263 -111.64 28.08 15.81
C PRO A 263 -110.62 27.43 16.80
N THR A 264 -109.80 28.07 17.67
CA THR A 264 -109.59 29.47 18.18
C THR A 264 -108.09 29.63 18.62
N PRO A 265 -107.56 30.82 19.03
CA PRO A 265 -106.11 31.07 19.19
C PRO A 265 -105.61 31.02 20.65
N THR A 266 -104.29 31.16 20.86
CA THR A 266 -103.65 31.90 21.98
C THR A 266 -102.12 31.83 21.87
N GLY A 267 -101.38 32.84 22.37
CA GLY A 267 -99.92 32.78 22.54
C GLY A 267 -99.11 33.86 21.81
N SER A 268 -99.21 35.11 22.26
CA SER A 268 -98.10 36.07 22.13
C SER A 268 -96.98 35.62 23.08
N ASP A 269 -95.71 35.72 22.66
CA ASP A 269 -94.74 36.61 23.32
C ASP A 269 -93.37 36.68 22.60
N THR A 270 -92.82 37.89 22.59
CA THR A 270 -91.52 38.32 22.02
C THR A 270 -90.53 38.43 23.20
N PRO A 271 -89.24 38.00 23.13
CA PRO A 271 -88.26 38.63 22.22
C PRO A 271 -87.04 37.83 21.71
N THR A 272 -86.40 38.40 20.68
CA THR A 272 -84.99 38.23 20.24
C THR A 272 -83.98 38.61 21.36
N PRO A 273 -82.65 38.33 21.27
CA PRO A 273 -81.88 37.71 20.17
C PRO A 273 -80.89 36.60 20.61
N THR A 274 -80.10 36.02 19.68
CA THR A 274 -78.60 36.00 19.70
C THR A 274 -77.98 34.93 18.78
N LYS A 275 -77.04 35.37 17.92
CA LYS A 275 -75.97 34.64 17.17
C LYS A 275 -76.30 33.34 16.42
N THR A 276 -76.16 33.42 15.10
CA THR A 276 -75.95 32.31 14.16
C THR A 276 -74.67 31.52 14.47
N PRO A 277 -74.74 30.20 14.70
CA PRO A 277 -73.60 29.30 14.56
C PRO A 277 -73.47 28.79 13.12
N THR A 278 -72.24 28.66 12.63
CA THR A 278 -71.94 28.02 11.34
C THR A 278 -71.92 26.51 11.52
N GLU A 279 -72.82 25.77 10.86
CA GLU A 279 -72.70 24.31 10.79
C GLU A 279 -71.85 23.90 9.59
N THR A 280 -70.78 23.16 9.85
CA THR A 280 -69.90 22.56 8.84
C THR A 280 -70.38 21.14 8.57
N VAL A 281 -70.93 20.88 7.40
CA VAL A 281 -71.25 19.51 6.97
C VAL A 281 -69.97 18.73 6.67
N SER A 282 -69.72 17.69 7.47
CA SER A 282 -68.61 16.74 7.27
C SER A 282 -69.07 15.55 6.41
N PRO A 283 -68.28 15.11 5.41
CA PRO A 283 -68.69 14.04 4.51
C PRO A 283 -68.73 12.67 5.19
N THR A 284 -69.77 11.89 4.88
CA THR A 284 -69.99 10.53 5.38
C THR A 284 -69.00 9.53 4.76
N PRO A 285 -68.38 8.62 5.54
CA PRO A 285 -67.47 7.62 5.00
C PRO A 285 -68.21 6.52 4.21
N THR A 286 -67.70 6.19 3.02
CA THR A 286 -68.26 5.13 2.17
C THR A 286 -67.75 3.75 2.62
N VAL A 287 -68.67 2.83 2.95
CA VAL A 287 -68.33 1.45 3.30
C VAL A 287 -68.03 0.67 2.02
N THR A 288 -66.82 0.11 1.91
CA THR A 288 -66.44 -0.78 0.81
C THR A 288 -66.63 -2.24 1.23
N VAL A 289 -67.53 -2.97 0.57
CA VAL A 289 -67.71 -4.42 0.78
C VAL A 289 -66.78 -5.20 -0.16
N SER A 290 -65.99 -6.11 0.43
CA SER A 290 -65.11 -7.03 -0.30
C SER A 290 -65.75 -8.43 -0.36
N PRO A 291 -65.76 -9.12 -1.52
CA PRO A 291 -66.38 -10.44 -1.65
C PRO A 291 -65.53 -11.59 -1.05
N THR A 292 -66.25 -12.53 -0.44
CA THR A 292 -65.80 -13.77 0.24
C THR A 292 -65.19 -14.80 -0.75
N PRO A 293 -64.24 -15.67 -0.35
CA PRO A 293 -63.46 -16.50 -1.28
C PRO A 293 -64.21 -17.73 -1.82
N SER A 294 -63.71 -18.27 -2.93
CA SER A 294 -64.08 -19.60 -3.45
C SER A 294 -63.01 -20.62 -3.08
N GLU A 295 -63.42 -21.71 -2.44
CA GLU A 295 -62.55 -22.89 -2.27
C GLU A 295 -62.44 -23.68 -3.58
N THR A 296 -61.35 -24.43 -3.73
CA THR A 296 -61.28 -25.57 -4.65
C THR A 296 -60.40 -26.62 -4.00
N ASP A 297 -61.05 -27.62 -3.41
CA ASP A 297 -60.41 -28.71 -2.72
C ASP A 297 -60.06 -29.83 -3.71
N THR A 298 -58.86 -30.38 -3.64
CA THR A 298 -58.49 -31.65 -4.30
C THR A 298 -57.20 -32.20 -3.69
N GLY A 299 -57.32 -33.16 -2.78
CA GLY A 299 -56.17 -33.97 -2.33
C GLY A 299 -55.74 -35.02 -3.38
N THR A 300 -54.86 -35.99 -3.10
CA THR A 300 -54.33 -36.46 -1.80
C THR A 300 -53.07 -37.34 -2.07
N ALA A 301 -52.07 -37.34 -1.17
CA ALA A 301 -51.08 -38.42 -0.91
C ALA A 301 -50.10 -38.90 -2.03
N THR A 302 -48.87 -39.42 -1.80
CA THR A 302 -47.80 -39.24 -0.77
C THR A 302 -46.45 -39.63 -1.48
N PRO A 303 -45.32 -40.02 -0.84
CA PRO A 303 -44.01 -39.46 -1.15
C PRO A 303 -43.15 -40.28 -2.14
N THR A 304 -42.11 -39.67 -2.71
CA THR A 304 -40.92 -40.42 -3.14
C THR A 304 -39.66 -39.56 -3.01
N SER A 305 -38.67 -40.07 -2.27
CA SER A 305 -37.35 -39.44 -2.10
C SER A 305 -36.36 -39.94 -3.13
N THR A 306 -35.86 -39.09 -4.04
CA THR A 306 -34.60 -39.37 -4.77
C THR A 306 -33.96 -38.13 -5.36
N GLY A 307 -32.64 -38.03 -5.28
CA GLY A 307 -31.82 -37.27 -6.24
C GLY A 307 -31.58 -35.79 -5.91
N THR A 308 -30.62 -35.50 -5.02
CA THR A 308 -29.90 -34.22 -5.03
C THR A 308 -29.10 -34.10 -6.34
N PRO A 309 -29.23 -33.03 -7.14
CA PRO A 309 -28.30 -32.77 -8.22
C PRO A 309 -26.94 -32.35 -7.64
N THR A 310 -25.89 -33.09 -7.99
CA THR A 310 -24.51 -32.75 -7.65
C THR A 310 -24.02 -31.62 -8.56
N ASP A 311 -23.62 -30.49 -7.99
CA ASP A 311 -22.93 -29.45 -8.73
C ASP A 311 -21.60 -30.00 -9.27
N THR A 312 -21.49 -30.04 -10.60
CA THR A 312 -20.28 -30.51 -11.28
C THR A 312 -19.31 -29.34 -11.38
N VAL A 313 -18.41 -29.23 -10.40
CA VAL A 313 -17.27 -28.31 -10.48
C VAL A 313 -16.40 -28.75 -11.66
N THR A 314 -16.25 -27.85 -12.64
CA THR A 314 -15.35 -28.06 -13.77
C THR A 314 -13.94 -27.65 -13.35
N GLU A 315 -13.12 -28.64 -13.01
CA GLU A 315 -11.70 -28.44 -12.72
C GLU A 315 -10.99 -27.84 -13.95
N THR A 316 -10.41 -26.66 -13.78
CA THR A 316 -9.51 -26.06 -14.77
C THR A 316 -8.18 -26.82 -14.74
N PRO A 317 -7.62 -27.26 -15.88
CA PRO A 317 -6.38 -28.03 -15.87
C PRO A 317 -5.23 -27.20 -15.28
N THR A 318 -4.74 -27.61 -14.12
CA THR A 318 -3.56 -27.00 -13.50
C THR A 318 -2.32 -27.34 -14.31
N GLU A 319 -1.58 -26.32 -14.71
CA GLU A 319 -0.32 -26.46 -15.42
C GLU A 319 0.72 -27.14 -14.52
N THR A 320 1.28 -28.26 -14.98
CA THR A 320 2.28 -29.00 -14.21
C THR A 320 3.65 -28.38 -14.43
N GLU A 321 4.02 -27.39 -13.60
CA GLU A 321 5.42 -26.99 -13.48
C GLU A 321 6.25 -28.18 -12.95
N ALA A 322 7.39 -28.42 -13.59
CA ALA A 322 8.30 -29.47 -13.17
C ALA A 322 8.97 -29.09 -11.85
N GLN A 323 8.61 -29.80 -10.78
CA GLN A 323 9.23 -29.67 -9.46
C GLN A 323 10.77 -29.73 -9.58
N PRO A 324 11.51 -28.66 -9.25
CA PRO A 324 12.97 -28.75 -9.19
C PRO A 324 13.32 -29.78 -8.11
N THR A 325 14.21 -30.72 -8.47
CA THR A 325 14.76 -31.66 -7.49
C THR A 325 15.37 -30.86 -6.35
N PRO A 326 15.00 -31.10 -5.07
CA PRO A 326 15.61 -30.38 -3.96
C PRO A 326 17.09 -30.76 -3.90
N THR A 327 17.95 -29.84 -4.34
CA THR A 327 19.36 -29.85 -3.95
C THR A 327 19.39 -29.85 -2.42
N PRO A 328 20.09 -30.78 -1.75
CA PRO A 328 20.17 -30.77 -0.30
C PRO A 328 20.91 -29.51 0.15
N THR A 329 20.15 -28.51 0.60
CA THR A 329 20.68 -27.43 1.43
C THR A 329 21.11 -28.06 2.74
N MET A 330 22.41 -28.32 2.87
CA MET A 330 23.04 -28.65 4.14
C MET A 330 22.71 -27.51 5.12
N ASP A 331 21.95 -27.83 6.15
CA ASP A 331 21.78 -26.94 7.28
C ASP A 331 23.10 -26.95 8.06
N TYR A 332 23.73 -25.78 8.17
CA TYR A 332 25.05 -25.62 8.78
C TYR A 332 24.98 -25.18 10.25
N ASP A 333 23.77 -24.94 10.77
CA ASP A 333 23.47 -24.91 12.19
C ASP A 333 23.38 -26.36 12.69
N PHE A 334 24.42 -26.82 13.37
CA PHE A 334 24.54 -28.19 13.85
C PHE A 334 24.09 -28.34 15.32
N ASN A 335 23.82 -27.22 16.00
CA ASN A 335 23.50 -27.13 17.43
C ASN A 335 22.05 -26.64 17.72
N PRO A 336 21.16 -26.65 16.70
CA PRO A 336 19.94 -25.85 16.54
C PRO A 336 19.74 -24.56 17.37
N ASP A 337 20.70 -23.63 17.38
CA ASP A 337 20.53 -22.32 18.06
C ASP A 337 20.13 -21.14 17.13
N GLY A 338 20.05 -21.38 15.83
CA GLY A 338 19.66 -20.39 14.82
C GLY A 338 20.81 -19.47 14.36
N GLN A 339 22.04 -19.71 14.80
CA GLN A 339 23.24 -19.04 14.33
C GLN A 339 24.20 -20.04 13.69
N ILE A 340 25.14 -19.55 12.89
CA ILE A 340 26.21 -20.36 12.29
C ILE A 340 27.52 -19.80 12.85
N ASP A 341 28.03 -20.41 13.92
CA ASP A 341 29.18 -19.91 14.67
C ASP A 341 30.23 -20.99 15.03
N VAL A 342 31.23 -20.62 15.86
CA VAL A 342 32.33 -21.52 16.25
C VAL A 342 31.90 -22.72 17.12
N ARG A 343 30.66 -22.74 17.61
CA ARG A 343 30.05 -23.85 18.35
C ARG A 343 29.56 -24.94 17.41
N ASP A 344 29.12 -24.60 16.20
CA ASP A 344 28.82 -25.57 15.15
C ASP A 344 30.07 -26.32 14.72
N LEU A 345 31.17 -25.58 14.54
CA LEU A 345 32.49 -26.18 14.27
C LEU A 345 32.91 -27.18 15.35
N LEU A 346 32.57 -26.93 16.62
CA LEU A 346 32.86 -27.86 17.71
C LEU A 346 32.01 -29.14 17.64
N MET A 347 30.73 -29.04 17.24
CA MET A 347 29.88 -30.22 16.99
C MET A 347 30.23 -30.98 15.69
N VAL A 348 30.84 -30.32 14.70
CA VAL A 348 31.34 -30.98 13.49
C VAL A 348 32.46 -31.97 13.84
N MET A 349 33.40 -31.60 14.72
CA MET A 349 34.44 -32.52 15.21
C MET A 349 33.83 -33.74 15.93
N GLU A 350 32.87 -33.53 16.84
CA GLU A 350 32.23 -34.61 17.59
C GLU A 350 31.45 -35.60 16.68
N LYS A 351 30.77 -35.08 15.64
CA LYS A 351 30.01 -35.92 14.68
C LYS A 351 30.90 -36.68 13.67
N ILE A 352 32.17 -36.31 13.53
CA ILE A 352 33.17 -37.05 12.72
C ILE A 352 33.66 -38.30 13.45
N ASP A 353 33.96 -38.20 14.75
CA ASP A 353 34.36 -39.36 15.57
C ASP A 353 33.25 -40.42 15.65
N ASP A 354 31.99 -39.97 15.61
CA ASP A 354 30.79 -40.81 15.55
C ASP A 354 30.50 -41.41 14.15
N GLY A 355 31.30 -41.09 13.13
CA GLY A 355 31.17 -41.59 11.76
C GLY A 355 29.93 -41.12 10.99
N LYS A 356 29.22 -40.10 11.48
CA LYS A 356 27.94 -39.61 10.92
C LYS A 356 28.11 -38.56 9.82
N LEU A 357 29.33 -38.03 9.64
CA LEU A 357 29.69 -37.08 8.59
C LEU A 357 30.89 -37.59 7.79
N SER A 358 30.93 -37.24 6.50
CA SER A 358 32.04 -37.61 5.61
C SER A 358 33.17 -36.58 5.66
N VAL A 359 34.41 -37.01 5.38
CA VAL A 359 35.56 -36.10 5.25
C VAL A 359 35.35 -35.08 4.11
N GLY A 360 34.55 -35.41 3.09
CA GLY A 360 34.16 -34.44 2.04
C GLY A 360 33.31 -33.30 2.59
N SER A 361 32.38 -33.60 3.51
CA SER A 361 31.53 -32.61 4.18
C SER A 361 32.35 -31.62 5.02
N LEU A 362 33.45 -32.08 5.65
CA LEU A 362 34.41 -31.22 6.36
C LEU A 362 35.15 -30.29 5.39
N ILE A 363 35.56 -30.78 4.21
CA ILE A 363 36.25 -29.98 3.19
C ILE A 363 35.34 -28.87 2.64
N ASP A 364 34.05 -29.14 2.43
CA ASP A 364 33.11 -28.13 1.94
C ASP A 364 32.70 -27.13 3.03
N PHE A 365 32.62 -27.56 4.30
CA PHE A 365 32.47 -26.64 5.45
C PHE A 365 33.71 -25.73 5.63
N ALA A 366 34.92 -26.30 5.49
CA ALA A 366 36.17 -25.53 5.54
C ALA A 366 36.29 -24.52 4.39
N ARG A 367 35.77 -24.85 3.19
CA ARG A 367 35.66 -23.93 2.05
C ARG A 367 34.65 -22.81 2.31
N PHE A 368 33.51 -23.08 2.94
CA PHE A 368 32.52 -22.07 3.32
C PHE A 368 33.11 -21.01 4.29
N TRP A 369 33.96 -21.44 5.22
CA TRP A 369 34.68 -20.56 6.15
C TRP A 369 36.01 -20.01 5.63
N GLY A 370 36.45 -20.39 4.41
CA GLY A 370 37.71 -19.94 3.83
C GLY A 370 39.00 -20.46 4.50
N VAL A 371 38.89 -21.47 5.37
CA VAL A 371 40.03 -22.05 6.12
C VAL A 371 40.47 -23.35 5.47
N GLY A 372 41.25 -23.26 4.39
CA GLY A 372 41.82 -24.44 3.73
C GLY A 372 42.99 -24.10 2.83
N SER A 373 44.19 -24.62 3.15
CA SER A 373 45.36 -24.51 2.30
C SER A 373 45.29 -25.52 1.14
N GLU A 374 45.60 -25.07 -0.08
CA GLU A 374 45.77 -25.98 -1.22
C GLU A 374 47.02 -26.84 -1.04
N SER A 375 46.85 -28.04 -0.47
CA SER A 375 47.86 -29.10 -0.50
C SER A 375 47.27 -30.37 -1.10
N GLY A 376 47.32 -30.48 -2.43
CA GLY A 376 46.58 -31.54 -3.14
C GLY A 376 46.70 -31.60 -4.65
N LYS A 377 47.84 -31.18 -5.24
CA LYS A 377 48.14 -31.46 -6.66
C LYS A 377 49.50 -32.12 -6.83
N THR A 378 49.51 -33.44 -6.66
CA THR A 378 50.58 -34.30 -7.18
C THR A 378 50.51 -34.26 -8.71
N THR A 379 51.29 -33.38 -9.32
CA THR A 379 51.40 -33.32 -10.78
C THR A 379 52.31 -34.45 -11.24
N GLN A 380 51.76 -35.44 -11.94
CA GLN A 380 52.59 -36.25 -12.84
C GLN A 380 52.91 -35.41 -14.06
N TYR A 381 54.21 -35.16 -14.30
CA TYR A 381 54.89 -35.30 -15.59
C TYR A 381 56.41 -35.35 -15.34
#